data_AF-A0A932U7Y7-F1
#
_entry.id   AF-A0A932U7Y7-F1
#
_cell.length_a   1.000
_cell.length_b   1.000
_cell.length_c   1.000
_cell.angle_alpha   90.00
_cell.angle_beta   90.00
_cell.angle_gamma   90.00
#
_symmetry.space_group_name_H-M   'P 1'
#
loop_
_entity.id
_entity.type
_entity.pdbx_description
1 polymer ?
#
loop_
_entity_poly.entity_id
_entity_poly.type
_entity_poly.pdbx_seq_one_letter_code
_entity_poly.pdbx_strand_id
1 'polypeptide(L)'
;MNRQQTNRLAMALITGVAILVVVPIVLVILFVLYNGIGAINWEFITAAPRNGMREGGIWPALLGTIFLTFGTAIISFPLAIGAAIYLSEYAADNRMTRMVRLAIVNLAGIPSIVYGLFGLGAFVLFLEFGTSILAGSLTLGLLTLPVVISTAEEAIASVPQQFRTVSLSLGATRWQTIRHQVLPHALPGILTGVILGLGRAAGETAPILFTVAAFYLPNLPHSIFDQTMALPYHLYVISTQVPGMPLEIQYGTALVLLLIVLSLTLVATFVRTSMRRRREW
;
A
#
# COMPACT_ATOMS: atom_id res chain seq x y z
N MET A 1 23.30 -8.35 -39.54
CA MET A 1 23.39 -7.35 -38.45
C MET A 1 24.38 -7.87 -37.42
N ASN A 2 25.42 -7.10 -37.10
CA ASN A 2 26.49 -7.58 -36.22
C ASN A 2 25.97 -7.69 -34.76
N ARG A 3 26.38 -8.69 -33.97
CA ARG A 3 25.84 -8.92 -32.60
C ARG A 3 25.96 -7.66 -31.71
N GLN A 4 27.01 -6.88 -31.91
CA GLN A 4 27.24 -5.61 -31.21
C GLN A 4 26.26 -4.49 -31.64
N GLN A 5 25.84 -4.45 -32.91
CA GLN A 5 24.86 -3.49 -33.40
C GLN A 5 23.46 -3.83 -32.91
N THR A 6 23.09 -5.12 -32.91
CA THR A 6 21.81 -5.59 -32.36
C THR A 6 21.71 -5.30 -30.86
N ASN A 7 22.80 -5.51 -30.10
CA ASN A 7 22.82 -5.19 -28.67
C ASN A 7 22.70 -3.68 -28.41
N ARG A 8 23.39 -2.82 -29.18
CA ARG A 8 23.27 -1.36 -29.05
C ARG A 8 21.86 -0.87 -29.41
N LEU A 9 21.25 -1.42 -30.45
CA LEU A 9 19.86 -1.10 -30.82
C LEU A 9 18.88 -1.55 -29.74
N ALA A 10 19.03 -2.76 -29.19
CA ALA A 10 18.19 -3.27 -28.12
C ALA A 10 18.30 -2.40 -26.85
N MET A 11 19.51 -2.04 -26.44
CA MET A 11 19.73 -1.15 -25.30
C MET A 11 19.14 0.25 -25.55
N ALA A 12 19.35 0.84 -26.73
CA ALA A 12 18.76 2.13 -27.08
C ALA A 12 17.22 2.10 -27.05
N LEU A 13 16.60 1.01 -27.51
CA LEU A 13 15.16 0.79 -27.45
C LEU A 13 14.66 0.69 -26.00
N ILE A 14 15.31 -0.14 -25.17
CA ILE A 14 14.94 -0.31 -23.75
C ILE A 14 15.10 1.02 -23.01
N THR A 15 16.18 1.75 -23.23
CA THR A 15 16.39 3.07 -22.62
C THR A 15 15.37 4.08 -23.12
N GLY A 16 15.05 4.09 -24.43
CA GLY A 16 14.02 4.96 -24.99
C GLY A 16 12.65 4.72 -24.38
N VAL A 17 12.25 3.45 -24.22
CA VAL A 17 11.01 3.06 -23.55
C VAL A 17 11.03 3.47 -22.07
N ALA A 18 12.14 3.24 -21.37
CA ALA A 18 12.28 3.66 -19.97
C ALA A 18 12.13 5.18 -19.80
N ILE A 19 12.75 5.98 -20.66
CA ILE A 19 12.61 7.44 -20.67
C ILE A 19 11.16 7.83 -20.94
N LEU A 20 10.50 7.21 -21.92
CA LEU A 20 9.11 7.48 -22.27
C LEU A 20 8.14 7.20 -21.11
N VAL A 21 8.45 6.23 -20.25
CA VAL A 21 7.64 5.93 -19.05
C VAL A 21 7.97 6.88 -17.89
N VAL A 22 9.25 7.19 -17.67
CA VAL A 22 9.69 7.97 -16.50
C VAL A 22 9.41 9.47 -16.67
N VAL A 23 9.61 10.04 -17.86
CA VAL A 23 9.47 11.48 -18.11
C VAL A 23 8.06 11.99 -17.76
N PRO A 24 6.96 11.37 -18.21
CA PRO A 24 5.61 11.82 -17.83
C PRO A 24 5.38 11.79 -16.31
N ILE A 25 5.89 10.78 -15.61
CA ILE A 25 5.76 10.67 -14.15
C ILE A 25 6.46 11.85 -13.48
N VAL A 26 7.70 12.13 -13.87
CA VAL A 26 8.47 13.26 -13.34
C VAL A 26 7.78 14.59 -13.65
N LEU A 27 7.24 14.76 -14.86
CA LEU A 27 6.49 15.96 -15.24
C LEU A 27 5.23 16.14 -14.40
N VAL A 28 4.47 15.08 -14.13
CA VAL A 28 3.29 15.14 -13.25
C VAL A 28 3.69 15.53 -11.83
N ILE A 29 4.76 14.94 -11.30
CA ILE A 29 5.25 15.28 -9.95
C ILE A 29 5.66 16.76 -9.89
N LEU A 30 6.44 17.24 -10.86
CA LEU A 30 6.87 18.65 -10.93
C LEU A 30 5.69 19.59 -11.12
N PHE A 31 4.69 19.20 -11.92
CA PHE A 31 3.48 19.98 -12.14
C PHE A 31 2.64 20.11 -10.86
N VAL A 32 2.45 19.01 -10.11
CA VAL A 32 1.76 19.03 -8.82
C VAL A 32 2.54 19.84 -7.78
N LEU A 33 3.87 19.72 -7.76
CA LEU A 33 4.72 20.53 -6.88
C LEU A 33 4.59 22.02 -7.17
N TYR A 34 4.72 22.42 -8.44
CA TYR A 34 4.69 23.83 -8.83
C TYR A 34 3.35 24.49 -8.52
N ASN A 35 2.23 23.81 -8.82
CA ASN A 35 0.90 24.37 -8.58
C ASN A 35 0.41 24.20 -7.13
N GLY A 36 0.91 23.19 -6.41
CA GLY A 36 0.47 22.88 -5.06
C GLY A 36 1.23 23.61 -3.96
N ILE A 37 2.48 24.01 -4.19
CA ILE A 37 3.34 24.56 -3.13
C ILE A 37 2.81 25.88 -2.55
N GLY A 38 2.16 26.71 -3.37
CA GLY A 38 1.56 27.98 -2.93
C GLY A 38 0.36 27.80 -2.00
N ALA A 39 -0.30 26.63 -2.04
CA ALA A 39 -1.47 26.34 -1.20
C ALA A 39 -1.10 25.78 0.18
N ILE A 40 0.13 25.27 0.35
CA ILE A 40 0.55 24.67 1.62
C ILE A 40 0.87 25.77 2.63
N ASN A 41 -0.01 25.91 3.61
CA ASN A 41 0.21 26.70 4.80
C ASN A 41 -0.23 25.92 6.06
N TRP A 42 0.09 26.44 7.24
CA TRP A 42 -0.23 25.76 8.51
C TRP A 42 -1.74 25.54 8.69
N GLU A 43 -2.55 26.52 8.29
CA GLU A 43 -4.01 26.44 8.33
C GLU A 43 -4.52 25.33 7.39
N PHE A 44 -3.98 25.24 6.18
CA PHE A 44 -4.34 24.21 5.20
C PHE A 44 -4.11 22.80 5.74
N ILE A 45 -3.04 22.56 6.49
CA ILE A 45 -2.75 21.23 7.04
C ILE A 45 -3.62 20.94 8.28
N THR A 46 -3.73 21.90 9.20
CA THR A 46 -4.29 21.66 10.55
C THR A 46 -5.75 22.03 10.73
N ALA A 47 -6.32 22.86 9.85
CA ALA A 47 -7.72 23.24 9.94
C ALA A 47 -8.64 22.17 9.35
N ALA A 48 -9.89 22.17 9.81
CA ALA A 48 -10.96 21.43 9.16
C ALA A 48 -11.43 22.16 7.89
N PRO A 49 -12.00 21.44 6.91
CA PRO A 49 -12.56 22.07 5.73
C PRO A 49 -13.80 22.88 6.11
N ARG A 50 -14.01 24.01 5.43
CA ARG A 50 -15.12 24.96 5.60
C ARG A 50 -15.75 25.28 4.23
N ASN A 51 -16.93 25.91 4.24
CA ASN A 51 -17.66 26.34 3.03
C ASN A 51 -17.79 25.25 1.95
N GLY A 52 -18.07 24.02 2.37
CA GLY A 52 -18.19 22.87 1.47
C GLY A 52 -16.86 22.51 0.80
N MET A 53 -15.76 22.48 1.58
CA MET A 53 -14.39 22.16 1.16
C MET A 53 -13.70 23.23 0.30
N ARG A 54 -14.32 24.39 0.10
CA ARG A 54 -13.73 25.51 -0.66
C ARG A 54 -12.75 26.34 0.15
N GLU A 55 -12.75 26.18 1.47
CA GLU A 55 -11.89 26.91 2.39
C GLU A 55 -11.47 26.01 3.55
N GLY A 56 -10.51 26.47 4.37
CA GLY A 56 -10.01 25.72 5.52
C GLY A 56 -8.92 24.73 5.12
N GLY A 57 -8.87 23.59 5.81
CA GLY A 57 -7.79 22.63 5.67
C GLY A 57 -8.24 21.20 5.45
N ILE A 58 -7.26 20.31 5.39
CA ILE A 58 -7.41 18.88 5.07
C ILE A 58 -7.20 17.98 6.28
N TRP A 59 -7.19 18.53 7.49
CA TRP A 59 -6.83 17.80 8.72
C TRP A 59 -7.63 16.50 8.94
N PRO A 60 -8.98 16.49 8.83
CA PRO A 60 -9.75 15.26 8.99
C PRO A 60 -9.42 14.21 7.91
N ALA A 61 -9.19 14.65 6.67
CA ALA A 61 -8.83 13.76 5.57
C ALA A 61 -7.43 13.15 5.74
N LEU A 62 -6.50 13.94 6.27
CA LEU A 62 -5.14 13.51 6.60
C LEU A 62 -5.18 12.40 7.66
N LEU A 63 -5.86 12.66 8.79
CA LEU A 63 -5.96 11.69 9.87
C LEU A 63 -6.73 10.44 9.46
N GLY A 64 -7.82 10.56 8.71
CA GLY A 64 -8.55 9.40 8.21
C GLY A 64 -7.71 8.52 7.27
N THR A 65 -6.87 9.12 6.43
CA THR A 65 -5.92 8.34 5.59
C THR A 65 -4.91 7.58 6.46
N ILE A 66 -4.39 8.20 7.52
CA ILE A 66 -3.47 7.55 8.45
C ILE A 66 -4.17 6.41 9.19
N PHE A 67 -5.38 6.62 9.71
CA PHE A 67 -6.14 5.58 10.41
C PHE A 67 -6.47 4.40 9.50
N LEU A 68 -6.87 4.64 8.25
CA LEU A 68 -7.13 3.58 7.29
C LEU A 68 -5.85 2.82 6.94
N THR A 69 -4.76 3.52 6.64
CA THR A 69 -3.47 2.89 6.30
C THR A 69 -2.95 2.04 7.46
N PHE A 70 -3.05 2.56 8.69
CA PHE A 70 -2.61 1.84 9.89
C PHE A 70 -3.53 0.67 10.23
N GLY A 71 -4.85 0.83 10.13
CA GLY A 71 -5.81 -0.24 10.30
C GLY A 71 -5.59 -1.37 9.29
N THR A 72 -5.34 -1.03 8.03
CA THR A 72 -4.93 -1.98 6.99
C THR A 72 -3.64 -2.71 7.35
N ALA A 73 -2.63 -2.02 7.88
CA ALA A 73 -1.37 -2.63 8.31
C ALA A 73 -1.58 -3.69 9.40
N ILE A 74 -2.34 -3.33 10.45
CA ILE A 74 -2.61 -4.20 11.61
C ILE A 74 -3.32 -5.49 11.17
N ILE A 75 -4.26 -5.38 10.25
CA ILE A 75 -5.08 -6.51 9.81
C ILE A 75 -4.32 -7.37 8.78
N SER A 76 -3.77 -6.73 7.74
CA SER A 76 -3.22 -7.44 6.60
C SER A 76 -1.86 -8.07 6.87
N PHE A 77 -0.97 -7.43 7.64
CA PHE A 77 0.40 -7.90 7.75
C PHE A 77 0.57 -9.17 8.56
N PRO A 78 -0.05 -9.32 9.74
CA PRO A 78 0.04 -10.59 10.47
C PRO A 78 -0.53 -11.74 9.65
N LEU A 79 -1.65 -11.51 8.96
CA LEU A 79 -2.30 -12.51 8.12
C LEU A 79 -1.45 -12.86 6.90
N ALA A 80 -0.90 -11.86 6.21
CA ALA A 80 -0.08 -12.05 5.03
C ALA A 80 1.25 -12.74 5.33
N ILE A 81 1.94 -12.30 6.38
CA ILE A 81 3.21 -12.89 6.81
C ILE A 81 2.97 -14.31 7.34
N GLY A 82 1.90 -14.53 8.10
CA GLY A 82 1.51 -15.87 8.55
C GLY A 82 1.22 -16.82 7.39
N ALA A 83 0.46 -16.37 6.39
CA ALA A 83 0.20 -17.13 5.18
C ALA A 83 1.49 -17.42 4.40
N ALA A 84 2.37 -16.42 4.25
CA ALA A 84 3.65 -16.59 3.58
C ALA A 84 4.56 -17.61 4.30
N ILE A 85 4.66 -17.55 5.64
CA ILE A 85 5.41 -18.53 6.44
C ILE A 85 4.80 -19.92 6.24
N TYR A 86 3.48 -20.05 6.30
CA TYR A 86 2.83 -21.34 6.11
C TYR A 86 3.11 -21.91 4.71
N LEU A 87 2.92 -21.10 3.65
CA LEU A 87 3.07 -21.54 2.26
C LEU A 87 4.52 -21.84 1.86
N SER A 88 5.48 -21.14 2.45
CA SER A 88 6.91 -21.34 2.16
C SER A 88 7.56 -22.41 3.04
N GLU A 89 7.24 -22.44 4.32
CA GLU A 89 7.96 -23.27 5.29
C GLU A 89 7.18 -24.50 5.74
N TYR A 90 5.85 -24.56 5.66
CA TYR A 90 5.07 -25.69 6.20
C TYR A 90 4.27 -26.47 5.15
N ALA A 91 3.80 -25.78 4.12
CA ALA A 91 2.95 -26.33 3.08
C ALA A 91 3.70 -27.38 2.24
N ALA A 92 3.09 -28.56 2.08
CA ALA A 92 3.58 -29.56 1.13
C ALA A 92 3.25 -29.13 -0.31
N ASP A 93 4.04 -29.54 -1.29
CA ASP A 93 3.72 -29.33 -2.70
C ASP A 93 2.61 -30.29 -3.12
N ASN A 94 1.36 -29.82 -3.09
CA ASN A 94 0.18 -30.62 -3.40
C ASN A 94 -0.85 -29.77 -4.15
N ARG A 95 -1.92 -30.41 -4.64
CA ARG A 95 -2.95 -29.73 -5.43
C ARG A 95 -3.62 -28.58 -4.67
N MET A 96 -3.83 -28.73 -3.36
CA MET A 96 -4.45 -27.71 -2.52
C MET A 96 -3.55 -26.47 -2.38
N THR A 97 -2.27 -26.65 -2.10
CA THR A 97 -1.33 -25.54 -1.92
C THR A 97 -1.09 -24.81 -3.25
N ARG A 98 -1.07 -25.54 -4.37
CA ARG A 98 -1.06 -24.94 -5.70
C ARG A 98 -2.33 -24.14 -6.00
N MET A 99 -3.51 -24.63 -5.60
CA MET A 99 -4.77 -23.88 -5.72
C MET A 99 -4.74 -22.59 -4.88
N VAL A 100 -4.23 -22.63 -3.65
CA VAL A 100 -4.10 -21.44 -2.80
C VAL A 100 -3.16 -20.41 -3.43
N ARG A 101 -1.99 -20.82 -3.93
CA ARG A 101 -1.07 -19.93 -4.66
C ARG A 101 -1.74 -19.30 -5.88
N LEU A 102 -2.47 -20.10 -6.66
CA LEU A 102 -3.24 -19.60 -7.82
C LEU A 102 -4.31 -18.60 -7.38
N ALA A 103 -5.03 -18.85 -6.29
CA ALA A 103 -6.02 -17.92 -5.76
C ALA A 103 -5.38 -16.59 -5.35
N ILE A 104 -4.23 -16.61 -4.66
CA ILE A 104 -3.49 -15.41 -4.28
C ILE A 104 -3.08 -14.60 -5.52
N VAL A 105 -2.53 -15.26 -6.55
CA VAL A 105 -2.15 -14.58 -7.80
C VAL A 105 -3.37 -14.00 -8.53
N ASN A 106 -4.48 -14.73 -8.56
CA ASN A 106 -5.72 -14.25 -9.18
C ASN A 106 -6.31 -13.05 -8.42
N LEU A 107 -6.24 -13.06 -7.08
CA LEU A 107 -6.65 -11.92 -6.25
C LEU A 107 -5.86 -10.66 -6.61
N ALA A 108 -4.55 -10.76 -6.85
CA ALA A 108 -3.73 -9.62 -7.27
C ALA A 108 -4.19 -8.99 -8.60
N GLY A 109 -4.89 -9.75 -9.45
CA GLY A 109 -5.43 -9.29 -10.73
C GLY A 109 -6.84 -8.67 -10.66
N ILE A 110 -7.50 -8.71 -9.50
CA ILE A 110 -8.86 -8.18 -9.34
C ILE A 110 -8.84 -6.65 -9.33
N PRO A 111 -9.71 -5.96 -10.09
CA PRO A 111 -9.83 -4.50 -10.05
C PRO A 111 -10.22 -3.98 -8.64
N SER A 112 -9.65 -2.86 -8.20
CA SER A 112 -9.87 -2.33 -6.83
C SER A 112 -11.33 -1.97 -6.53
N ILE A 113 -12.11 -1.61 -7.55
CA ILE A 113 -13.56 -1.35 -7.43
C ILE A 113 -14.33 -2.59 -6.94
N VAL A 114 -13.89 -3.79 -7.37
CA VAL A 114 -14.53 -5.06 -6.99
C VAL A 114 -14.27 -5.35 -5.51
N TYR A 115 -13.06 -5.05 -5.01
CA TYR A 115 -12.77 -5.10 -3.58
C TYR A 115 -13.67 -4.14 -2.79
N GLY A 116 -13.87 -2.91 -3.28
CA GLY A 116 -14.78 -1.95 -2.66
C GLY A 116 -16.22 -2.45 -2.55
N LEU A 117 -16.74 -3.01 -3.64
CA LEU A 117 -18.10 -3.56 -3.65
C LEU A 117 -18.23 -4.81 -2.78
N PHE A 118 -17.20 -5.66 -2.75
CA PHE A 118 -17.13 -6.78 -1.82
C PHE A 118 -17.12 -6.30 -0.37
N GLY A 119 -16.32 -5.28 -0.05
CA GLY A 119 -16.25 -4.68 1.28
C GLY A 119 -17.59 -4.10 1.74
N LEU A 120 -18.32 -3.46 0.83
CA LEU A 120 -19.69 -3.00 1.07
C LEU A 120 -20.61 -4.18 1.40
N GLY A 121 -20.62 -5.22 0.55
CA GLY A 121 -21.47 -6.38 0.77
C GLY A 121 -21.14 -7.13 2.08
N ALA A 122 -19.86 -7.42 2.30
CA ALA A 122 -19.40 -8.28 3.38
C ALA A 122 -19.31 -7.55 4.73
N PHE A 123 -18.71 -6.37 4.79
CA PHE A 123 -18.42 -5.71 6.06
C PHE A 123 -19.47 -4.67 6.42
N VAL A 124 -19.91 -3.86 5.46
CA VAL A 124 -20.88 -2.78 5.72
C VAL A 124 -22.29 -3.36 5.89
N LEU A 125 -22.74 -4.21 4.97
CA LEU A 125 -24.09 -4.73 4.94
C LEU A 125 -24.25 -6.03 5.74
N PHE A 126 -23.42 -7.04 5.48
CA PHE A 126 -23.60 -8.36 6.10
C PHE A 126 -23.14 -8.42 7.56
N LEU A 127 -21.99 -7.82 7.91
CA LEU A 127 -21.53 -7.73 9.30
C LEU A 127 -22.10 -6.50 10.05
N GLU A 128 -22.93 -5.69 9.39
CA GLU A 128 -23.59 -4.51 9.96
C GLU A 128 -22.63 -3.50 10.60
N PHE A 129 -21.38 -3.42 10.17
CA PHE A 129 -20.43 -2.42 10.68
C PHE A 129 -20.79 -1.00 10.23
N GLY A 130 -21.66 -0.88 9.23
CA GLY A 130 -21.89 0.38 8.54
C GLY A 130 -20.64 0.84 7.79
N THR A 131 -20.77 1.96 7.09
CA THR A 131 -19.63 2.65 6.48
C THR A 131 -18.71 3.15 7.60
N SER A 132 -17.52 2.56 7.71
CA SER A 132 -16.68 2.71 8.89
C SER A 132 -15.19 2.54 8.60
N ILE A 133 -14.33 3.11 9.45
CA ILE A 133 -12.87 2.92 9.37
C ILE A 133 -12.53 1.43 9.41
N LEU A 134 -13.22 0.64 10.23
CA LEU A 134 -13.02 -0.81 10.32
C LEU A 134 -13.33 -1.50 8.99
N ALA A 135 -14.50 -1.25 8.39
CA ALA A 135 -14.88 -1.82 7.11
C ALA A 135 -13.91 -1.41 5.99
N GLY A 136 -13.48 -0.14 5.96
CA GLY A 136 -12.47 0.35 5.03
C GLY A 136 -11.11 -0.32 5.21
N SER A 137 -10.64 -0.43 6.45
CA SER A 137 -9.36 -1.03 6.79
C SER A 137 -9.30 -2.52 6.43
N LEU A 138 -10.40 -3.27 6.67
CA LEU A 138 -10.54 -4.68 6.29
C LEU A 138 -10.51 -4.83 4.77
N THR A 139 -11.23 -3.98 4.04
CA THR A 139 -11.32 -4.04 2.58
C THR A 139 -9.98 -3.72 1.91
N LEU A 140 -9.34 -2.63 2.34
CA LEU A 140 -7.97 -2.28 1.90
C LEU A 140 -6.96 -3.36 2.34
N GLY A 141 -7.20 -4.00 3.48
CA GLY A 141 -6.46 -5.18 3.93
C GLY A 141 -6.52 -6.31 2.91
N LEU A 142 -7.71 -6.73 2.51
CA LEU A 142 -7.91 -7.77 1.50
C LEU A 142 -7.25 -7.43 0.15
N LEU A 143 -7.32 -6.16 -0.24
CA LEU A 143 -6.68 -5.68 -1.47
C LEU A 143 -5.15 -5.74 -1.42
N THR A 144 -4.55 -5.54 -0.24
CA THR A 144 -3.09 -5.54 -0.06
C THR A 144 -2.51 -6.93 0.21
N LEU A 145 -3.32 -7.87 0.71
CA LEU A 145 -2.89 -9.25 1.02
C LEU A 145 -2.10 -9.92 -0.11
N PRO A 146 -2.55 -9.94 -1.39
CA PRO A 146 -1.86 -10.70 -2.42
C PRO A 146 -0.42 -10.22 -2.66
N VAL A 147 -0.22 -8.90 -2.62
CA VAL A 147 1.09 -8.27 -2.80
C VAL A 147 2.00 -8.60 -1.62
N VAL A 148 1.50 -8.50 -0.39
CA VAL A 148 2.32 -8.78 0.81
C VAL A 148 2.62 -10.27 0.93
N ILE A 149 1.66 -11.16 0.64
CA ILE A 149 1.86 -12.62 0.72
C ILE A 149 2.91 -13.07 -0.30
N SER A 150 2.76 -12.70 -1.58
CA SER A 150 3.67 -13.12 -2.65
C SER A 150 5.10 -12.67 -2.39
N THR A 151 5.29 -11.40 -2.07
CA THR A 151 6.61 -10.83 -1.78
C THR A 151 7.24 -11.40 -0.50
N ALA A 152 6.45 -11.64 0.56
CA ALA A 152 6.94 -12.25 1.78
C ALA A 152 7.33 -13.73 1.56
N GLU A 153 6.53 -14.45 0.79
CA GLU A 153 6.79 -15.83 0.43
C GLU A 153 8.07 -15.97 -0.41
N GLU A 154 8.23 -15.14 -1.44
CA GLU A 154 9.46 -15.09 -2.25
C GLU A 154 10.68 -14.72 -1.39
N ALA A 155 10.52 -13.79 -0.45
CA ALA A 155 11.58 -13.40 0.46
C ALA A 155 12.01 -14.56 1.37
N ILE A 156 11.07 -15.34 1.89
CA ILE A 156 11.35 -16.51 2.73
C ILE A 156 12.00 -17.63 1.89
N ALA A 157 11.46 -17.89 0.70
CA ALA A 157 11.99 -18.89 -0.22
C ALA A 157 13.41 -18.55 -0.71
N SER A 158 13.78 -17.26 -0.79
CA SER A 158 15.12 -16.82 -1.17
C SER A 158 16.22 -17.14 -0.15
N VAL A 159 15.86 -17.47 1.09
CA VAL A 159 16.83 -17.88 2.12
C VAL A 159 17.38 -19.27 1.77
N PRO A 160 18.71 -19.50 1.76
CA PRO A 160 19.31 -20.76 1.39
C PRO A 160 18.87 -21.91 2.28
N GLN A 161 18.73 -23.09 1.67
CA GLN A 161 18.32 -24.29 2.38
C GLN A 161 19.38 -24.74 3.41
N GLN A 162 20.65 -24.38 3.21
CA GLN A 162 21.76 -24.69 4.11
C GLN A 162 21.52 -24.18 5.54
N PHE A 163 20.95 -22.98 5.70
CA PHE A 163 20.60 -22.46 7.03
C PHE A 163 19.60 -23.35 7.77
N ARG A 164 18.65 -23.93 7.02
CA ARG A 164 17.64 -24.84 7.59
C ARG A 164 18.27 -26.17 7.97
N THR A 165 19.07 -26.76 7.08
CA THR A 165 19.73 -28.05 7.33
C THR A 165 20.68 -27.97 8.53
N VAL A 166 21.55 -26.96 8.60
CA VAL A 166 22.50 -26.80 9.70
C VAL A 166 21.79 -26.58 11.04
N SER A 167 20.76 -25.71 11.07
CA SER A 167 19.98 -25.44 12.28
C SER A 167 19.30 -26.71 12.81
N LEU A 168 18.66 -27.50 11.93
CA LEU A 168 18.01 -28.75 12.30
C LEU A 168 19.03 -29.81 12.77
N SER A 169 20.21 -29.89 12.15
CA SER A 169 21.29 -30.80 12.57
C SER A 169 21.86 -30.49 13.96
N LEU A 170 21.76 -29.24 14.42
CA LEU A 170 22.12 -28.82 15.77
C LEU A 170 21.02 -29.11 16.82
N GLY A 171 19.94 -29.79 16.43
CA GLY A 171 18.82 -30.13 17.31
C GLY A 171 17.78 -29.02 17.47
N ALA A 172 17.86 -27.94 16.67
CA ALA A 172 16.83 -26.91 16.69
C ALA A 172 15.52 -27.42 16.08
N THR A 173 14.40 -26.96 16.63
CA THR A 173 13.08 -27.22 16.04
C THR A 173 12.87 -26.41 14.75
N ARG A 174 11.91 -26.84 13.92
CA ARG A 174 11.51 -26.11 12.71
C ARG A 174 11.11 -24.66 13.02
N TRP A 175 10.34 -24.44 14.09
CA TRP A 175 9.94 -23.09 14.51
C TRP A 175 11.13 -22.24 15.00
N GLN A 176 12.06 -22.82 15.77
CA GLN A 176 13.28 -22.11 16.18
C GLN A 176 14.12 -21.69 14.98
N THR A 177 14.25 -22.58 13.99
CA THR A 177 14.95 -22.31 12.72
C THR A 177 14.28 -21.17 11.95
N ILE A 178 12.95 -21.20 11.82
CA ILE A 178 12.19 -20.15 11.12
C ILE A 178 12.34 -18.81 11.84
N ARG A 179 12.14 -18.79 13.16
CA ARG A 179 12.15 -17.56 13.96
C ARG A 179 13.53 -16.90 14.05
N HIS A 180 14.60 -17.69 14.19
CA HIS A 180 15.94 -17.14 14.44
C HIS A 180 16.80 -17.02 13.19
N GLN A 181 16.62 -17.90 12.21
CA GLN A 181 17.43 -17.90 10.99
C GLN A 181 16.64 -17.34 9.80
N VAL A 182 15.49 -17.94 9.48
CA VAL A 182 14.80 -17.63 8.22
C VAL A 182 14.16 -16.24 8.23
N LEU A 183 13.36 -15.91 9.25
CA LEU A 183 12.63 -14.64 9.31
C LEU A 183 13.54 -13.42 9.38
N PRO A 184 14.60 -13.38 10.22
CA PRO A 184 15.51 -12.24 10.25
C PRO A 184 16.22 -12.02 8.90
N HIS A 185 16.60 -13.10 8.22
CA HIS A 185 17.20 -12.99 6.89
C HIS A 185 16.19 -12.58 5.83
N ALA A 186 14.94 -13.07 5.85
CA ALA A 186 13.89 -12.71 4.90
C ALA A 186 13.30 -11.30 5.13
N LEU A 187 13.48 -10.72 6.32
CA LEU A 187 12.84 -9.48 6.76
C LEU A 187 12.97 -8.29 5.78
N PRO A 188 14.13 -7.99 5.15
CA PRO A 188 14.21 -6.91 4.17
C PRO A 188 13.34 -7.12 2.92
N GLY A 189 13.09 -8.38 2.56
CA GLY A 189 12.19 -8.75 1.46
C GLY A 189 10.73 -8.62 1.88
N ILE A 190 10.36 -9.16 3.05
CA ILE A 190 9.01 -9.02 3.64
C ILE A 190 8.63 -7.54 3.79
N LEU A 191 9.55 -6.72 4.28
CA LEU A 191 9.35 -5.27 4.40
C LEU A 191 9.09 -4.62 3.05
N THR A 192 9.67 -5.11 1.95
CA THR A 192 9.38 -4.57 0.61
C THR A 192 7.91 -4.78 0.27
N GLY A 193 7.37 -5.96 0.53
CA GLY A 193 5.96 -6.28 0.37
C GLY A 193 5.05 -5.37 1.17
N VAL A 194 5.36 -5.24 2.46
CA VAL A 194 4.66 -4.34 3.39
C VAL A 194 4.63 -2.90 2.88
N ILE A 195 5.78 -2.39 2.41
CA ILE A 195 5.90 -1.02 1.88
C ILE A 195 5.02 -0.81 0.66
N LEU A 196 5.09 -1.73 -0.30
CA LEU A 196 4.27 -1.68 -1.52
C LEU A 196 2.78 -1.77 -1.17
N GLY A 197 2.43 -2.61 -0.19
CA GLY A 197 1.07 -2.72 0.34
C GLY A 197 0.55 -1.42 0.96
N LEU A 198 1.30 -0.79 1.87
CA LEU A 198 0.88 0.49 2.48
C LEU A 198 0.81 1.62 1.47
N GLY A 199 1.81 1.75 0.60
CA GLY A 199 1.82 2.77 -0.44
C GLY A 199 0.60 2.66 -1.34
N ARG A 200 0.19 1.41 -1.65
CA ARG A 200 -1.05 1.15 -2.38
C ARG A 200 -2.28 1.54 -1.55
N ALA A 201 -2.43 1.04 -0.32
CA ALA A 201 -3.60 1.32 0.51
C ALA A 201 -3.80 2.83 0.76
N ALA A 202 -2.72 3.58 1.01
CA ALA A 202 -2.76 5.02 1.27
C ALA A 202 -3.24 5.83 0.05
N GLY A 203 -3.12 5.29 -1.16
CA GLY A 203 -3.49 5.95 -2.42
C GLY A 203 -4.75 5.41 -3.09
N GLU A 204 -5.43 4.41 -2.52
CA GLU A 204 -6.61 3.79 -3.14
C GLU A 204 -7.88 4.59 -2.85
N THR A 205 -8.67 4.88 -3.89
CA THR A 205 -9.93 5.63 -3.77
C THR A 205 -11.16 4.74 -3.86
N ALA A 206 -11.12 3.74 -4.76
CA ALA A 206 -12.29 2.95 -5.12
C ALA A 206 -12.85 2.11 -3.94
N PRO A 207 -12.02 1.42 -3.14
CA PRO A 207 -12.50 0.72 -1.95
C PRO A 207 -13.07 1.70 -0.92
N ILE A 208 -12.36 2.80 -0.66
CA ILE A 208 -12.73 3.81 0.32
C ILE A 208 -14.13 4.38 0.04
N LEU A 209 -14.41 4.68 -1.23
CA LEU A 209 -15.70 5.21 -1.70
C LEU A 209 -16.90 4.39 -1.21
N PHE A 210 -16.78 3.06 -1.19
CA PHE A 210 -17.90 2.18 -0.85
C PHE A 210 -17.95 1.78 0.62
N THR A 211 -16.83 1.87 1.35
CA THR A 211 -16.73 1.22 2.66
C THR A 211 -16.62 2.19 3.84
N VAL A 212 -16.16 3.42 3.62
CA VAL A 212 -15.87 4.36 4.72
C VAL A 212 -16.10 5.83 4.36
N ALA A 213 -16.01 6.18 3.08
CA ALA A 213 -15.96 7.55 2.59
C ALA A 213 -17.12 8.42 3.10
N ALA A 214 -16.77 9.48 3.84
CA ALA A 214 -17.67 10.60 4.06
C ALA A 214 -17.38 11.72 3.05
N PHE A 215 -18.41 12.23 2.37
CA PHE A 215 -18.27 13.35 1.41
C PHE A 215 -17.77 14.63 2.08
N TYR A 216 -18.33 14.97 3.25
CA TYR A 216 -17.92 16.12 4.03
C TYR A 216 -18.16 15.86 5.52
N LEU A 217 -17.06 15.70 6.27
CA LEU A 217 -17.11 15.47 7.71
C LEU A 217 -15.99 16.28 8.39
N PRO A 218 -16.27 17.50 8.86
CA PRO A 218 -15.26 18.38 9.44
C PRO A 218 -14.81 17.95 10.85
N ASN A 219 -15.52 16.99 11.46
CA ASN A 219 -15.20 16.43 12.77
C ASN A 219 -14.33 15.17 12.63
N LEU A 220 -13.48 14.93 13.62
CA LEU A 220 -12.68 13.71 13.68
C LEU A 220 -13.53 12.52 14.12
N PRO A 221 -13.21 11.30 13.63
CA PRO A 221 -13.86 10.09 14.10
C PRO A 221 -13.53 9.85 15.58
N HIS A 222 -14.53 9.43 16.36
CA HIS A 222 -14.39 9.09 17.77
C HIS A 222 -14.24 7.58 17.98
N SER A 223 -14.72 6.78 17.03
CA SER A 223 -14.72 5.32 17.05
C SER A 223 -14.22 4.74 15.73
N ILE A 224 -13.75 3.49 15.77
CA ILE A 224 -13.39 2.71 14.57
C ILE A 224 -14.60 2.38 13.68
N PHE A 225 -15.81 2.49 14.25
CA PHE A 225 -17.07 2.30 13.53
C PHE A 225 -17.57 3.57 12.84
N ASP A 226 -16.88 4.70 13.03
CA ASP A 226 -17.26 5.96 12.40
C ASP A 226 -16.75 6.03 10.96
N GLN A 227 -17.46 6.78 10.12
CA GLN A 227 -16.96 7.20 8.82
C GLN A 227 -15.78 8.16 8.97
N THR A 228 -14.96 8.27 7.94
CA THR A 228 -13.88 9.26 7.93
C THR A 228 -13.65 9.81 6.53
N MET A 229 -13.04 10.99 6.46
CA MET A 229 -12.53 11.54 5.21
C MET A 229 -11.16 10.91 4.92
N ALA A 230 -10.86 10.65 3.66
CA ALA A 230 -9.53 10.20 3.23
C ALA A 230 -9.03 11.10 2.11
N LEU A 231 -7.73 11.40 2.08
CA LEU A 231 -7.12 12.29 1.09
C LEU A 231 -7.35 11.85 -0.36
N PRO A 232 -7.21 10.56 -0.74
CA PRO A 232 -7.47 10.13 -2.12
C PRO A 232 -8.93 10.35 -2.54
N TYR A 233 -9.87 10.10 -1.63
CA TYR A 233 -11.29 10.32 -1.88
C TYR A 233 -11.66 11.80 -1.88
N HIS A 234 -11.11 12.56 -0.93
CA HIS A 234 -11.27 14.01 -0.87
C HIS A 234 -10.79 14.66 -2.18
N LEU A 235 -9.59 14.30 -2.65
CA LEU A 235 -9.05 14.77 -3.93
C LEU A 235 -9.97 14.45 -5.11
N TYR A 236 -10.49 13.22 -5.17
CA TYR A 236 -11.45 12.83 -6.21
C TYR A 236 -12.71 13.71 -6.20
N VAL A 237 -13.29 13.94 -5.02
CA VAL A 237 -14.51 14.75 -4.86
C VAL A 237 -14.26 16.21 -5.25
N ILE A 238 -13.19 16.83 -4.73
CA ILE A 238 -12.87 18.23 -5.02
C ILE A 238 -12.52 18.48 -6.49
N SER A 239 -12.01 17.47 -7.19
CA SER A 239 -11.67 17.55 -8.61
C SER A 239 -12.82 17.26 -9.56
N THR A 240 -13.86 16.53 -9.14
CA THR A 240 -14.90 16.03 -10.06
C THR A 240 -16.33 16.46 -9.70
N GLN A 241 -16.63 16.64 -8.41
CA GLN A 241 -18.00 16.80 -7.91
C GLN A 241 -18.30 18.21 -7.38
N VAL A 242 -17.27 19.05 -7.16
CA VAL A 242 -17.44 20.39 -6.59
C VAL A 242 -17.18 21.47 -7.64
N PRO A 243 -18.23 22.12 -8.19
CA PRO A 243 -18.06 23.20 -9.16
C PRO A 243 -17.40 24.44 -8.52
N GLY A 244 -16.53 25.11 -9.27
CA GLY A 244 -15.85 26.33 -8.83
C GLY A 244 -14.87 26.12 -7.67
N MET A 245 -14.32 24.91 -7.54
CA MET A 245 -13.29 24.61 -6.54
C MET A 245 -11.99 25.36 -6.85
N PRO A 246 -11.38 26.06 -5.87
CA PRO A 246 -10.09 26.70 -6.07
C PRO A 246 -9.01 25.68 -6.47
N LEU A 247 -8.28 25.97 -7.55
CA LEU A 247 -7.19 25.10 -8.04
C LEU A 247 -6.09 24.91 -7.00
N GLU A 248 -5.84 25.93 -6.19
CA GLU A 248 -4.87 25.90 -5.08
C GLU A 248 -5.18 24.76 -4.10
N ILE A 249 -6.44 24.58 -3.71
CA ILE A 249 -6.84 23.51 -2.77
C ILE A 249 -6.73 22.13 -3.42
N GLN A 250 -7.07 22.01 -4.71
CA GLN A 250 -6.94 20.74 -5.44
C GLN A 250 -5.47 20.30 -5.54
N TYR A 251 -4.60 21.19 -6.03
CA TYR A 251 -3.18 20.89 -6.18
C TYR A 251 -2.47 20.79 -4.84
N GLY A 252 -2.86 21.57 -3.83
CA GLY A 252 -2.36 21.46 -2.46
C GLY A 252 -2.70 20.10 -1.84
N THR A 253 -3.93 19.61 -2.01
CA THR A 253 -4.35 18.29 -1.54
C THR A 253 -3.60 17.17 -2.26
N ALA A 254 -3.46 17.26 -3.59
CA ALA A 254 -2.69 16.32 -4.38
C ALA A 254 -1.22 16.28 -3.95
N LEU A 255 -0.62 17.44 -3.69
CA LEU A 255 0.75 17.56 -3.23
C LEU A 255 0.93 16.94 -1.84
N VAL A 256 0.02 17.19 -0.90
CA VAL A 256 0.10 16.59 0.44
C VAL A 256 -0.04 15.06 0.37
N LEU A 257 -1.00 14.54 -0.40
CA LEU A 257 -1.13 13.10 -0.62
C LEU A 257 0.17 12.50 -1.20
N LEU A 258 0.74 13.15 -2.22
CA LEU A 258 2.01 12.73 -2.84
C LEU A 258 3.14 12.72 -1.80
N LEU A 259 3.28 13.77 -0.99
CA LEU A 259 4.30 13.86 0.05
C LEU A 259 4.13 12.79 1.13
N ILE A 260 2.90 12.44 1.51
CA ILE A 260 2.62 11.37 2.49
C ILE A 260 3.02 10.01 1.93
N VAL A 261 2.57 9.68 0.71
CA VAL A 261 2.91 8.38 0.10
C VAL A 261 4.43 8.28 -0.12
N LEU A 262 5.06 9.37 -0.58
CA LEU A 262 6.51 9.43 -0.76
C LEU A 262 7.25 9.29 0.57
N SER A 263 6.85 10.03 1.60
CA SER A 263 7.50 9.99 2.92
C SER A 263 7.36 8.62 3.58
N LEU A 264 6.18 8.00 3.55
CA LEU A 264 5.97 6.62 4.02
C LEU A 264 6.90 5.64 3.30
N THR A 265 6.99 5.76 1.98
CA THR A 265 7.85 4.89 1.15
C THR A 265 9.33 5.12 1.44
N LEU A 266 9.75 6.38 1.62
CA LEU A 266 11.14 6.75 1.93
C LEU A 266 11.55 6.26 3.32
N VAL A 267 10.75 6.53 4.35
CA VAL A 267 10.99 6.08 5.74
C VAL A 267 11.14 4.56 5.75
N ALA A 268 10.23 3.86 5.10
CA ALA A 268 10.26 2.41 5.12
C ALA A 268 11.40 1.82 4.27
N THR A 269 11.78 2.48 3.17
CA THR A 269 12.98 2.12 2.39
C THR A 269 14.26 2.37 3.19
N PHE A 270 14.32 3.44 3.98
CA PHE A 270 15.44 3.72 4.88
C PHE A 270 15.57 2.63 5.95
N VAL A 271 14.47 2.22 6.58
CA VAL A 271 14.44 1.10 7.53
C VAL A 271 14.93 -0.19 6.85
N ARG A 272 14.41 -0.51 5.66
CA ARG A 272 14.82 -1.69 4.87
C ARG A 272 16.31 -1.68 4.54
N THR A 273 16.85 -0.55 4.09
CA THR A 273 18.27 -0.45 3.70
C THR A 273 19.21 -0.61 4.88
N SER A 274 18.86 -0.05 6.04
CA SER A 274 19.59 -0.28 7.29
C SER A 274 19.62 -1.76 7.67
N MET A 275 18.50 -2.47 7.54
CA MET A 275 18.41 -3.90 7.82
C MET A 275 19.14 -4.76 6.80
N ARG A 276 19.17 -4.35 5.52
CA ARG A 276 19.93 -5.05 4.47
C ARG A 276 21.43 -5.01 4.72
N ARG A 277 21.97 -3.92 5.28
CA ARG A 277 23.41 -3.81 5.60
C ARG A 277 23.89 -4.82 6.65
N ARG A 278 22.98 -5.45 7.39
CA ARG A 278 23.29 -6.52 8.35
C ARG A 278 23.30 -7.92 7.73
N ARG A 279 23.02 -8.07 6.42
CA ARG A 279 23.17 -9.34 5.71
C ARG A 279 24.64 -9.51 5.33
N GLU A 280 25.39 -10.23 6.16
CA GLU A 280 26.69 -10.78 5.79
C GLU A 280 26.51 -12.27 5.50
N TRP A 281 26.18 -12.59 4.24
CA TRP A 281 26.32 -13.93 3.65
C TRP A 281 26.32 -13.80 2.13
#